data_AF-A0A2M7NVS4-F1
#
_entry.id   AF-A0A2M7NVS4-F1
#
_cell.length_a   1.000
_cell.length_b   1.000
_cell.length_c   1.000
_cell.angle_alpha   90.00
_cell.angle_beta   90.00
_cell.angle_gamma   90.00
#
_symmetry.space_group_name_H-M   'P 1'
#
loop_
_entity.id
_entity.type
_entity.pdbx_description
1 polymer ?
#
loop_
_entity_poly.entity_id
_entity_poly.type
_entity_poly.pdbx_seq_one_letter_code
_entity_poly.pdbx_strand_id
1 'polypeptide(L)'
;MLAGTGNCFHAPASPFGDLSSMRFPLNPIIDTEITFYIGNQASGVGNYGNMNGGAFHYYQAGEWEQQNISWSEDIGDYKYWKSALTLSTTMYYFSVTYDDHNTTYVYGDEN
;
A
#
# COMPACT_ATOMS: atom_id res chain seq x y z
N MET A 1 -18.97 -16.29 -9.85
CA MET A 1 -18.71 -15.43 -8.69
C MET A 1 -18.43 -14.04 -9.24
N LEU A 2 -19.16 -12.99 -8.86
CA LEU A 2 -18.74 -11.63 -9.19
C LEU A 2 -17.55 -11.32 -8.28
N ALA A 3 -16.36 -11.13 -8.86
CA ALA A 3 -15.20 -10.72 -8.09
C ALA A 3 -15.47 -9.30 -7.54
N GLY A 4 -15.49 -9.16 -6.21
CA GLY A 4 -15.58 -7.85 -5.54
C GLY A 4 -14.22 -7.15 -5.49
N THR A 5 -14.14 -5.98 -4.86
CA THR A 5 -12.87 -5.35 -4.47
C THR A 5 -12.42 -5.89 -3.11
N GLY A 6 -11.18 -6.33 -2.96
CA GLY A 6 -10.68 -6.76 -1.64
C GLY A 6 -10.62 -5.61 -0.63
N ASN A 7 -10.58 -5.94 0.67
CA ASN A 7 -10.51 -4.95 1.75
C ASN A 7 -9.05 -4.51 2.01
N CYS A 8 -8.46 -3.82 1.02
CA CYS A 8 -7.16 -3.18 1.16
C CYS A 8 -7.28 -1.70 1.55
N PHE A 9 -6.29 -1.22 2.30
CA PHE A 9 -6.27 0.12 2.87
C PHE A 9 -4.85 0.68 2.95
N HIS A 10 -4.74 1.98 2.78
CA HIS A 10 -3.53 2.74 3.04
C HIS A 10 -3.93 4.10 3.64
N ALA A 11 -3.39 4.40 4.82
CA ALA A 11 -3.55 5.68 5.49
C ALA A 11 -2.15 6.16 5.91
N PRO A 12 -1.55 7.15 5.23
CA PRO A 12 -0.12 7.44 5.32
C PRO A 12 0.38 7.68 6.74
N ALA A 13 -0.40 8.42 7.54
CA ALA A 13 -0.06 8.77 8.92
C ALA A 13 -0.50 7.75 9.97
N SER A 14 -1.21 6.68 9.58
CA SER A 14 -1.72 5.70 10.54
C SER A 14 -0.63 4.71 10.97
N PRO A 15 -0.49 4.42 12.28
CA PRO A 15 0.43 3.40 12.75
C PRO A 15 -0.08 1.99 12.44
N PHE A 16 0.84 1.04 12.34
CA PHE A 16 0.53 -0.38 12.24
C PHE A 16 1.69 -1.20 12.79
N GLY A 17 1.40 -2.30 13.48
CA GLY A 17 2.43 -3.07 14.18
C GLY A 17 3.28 -2.19 15.09
N ASP A 18 4.60 -2.29 14.94
CA ASP A 18 5.58 -1.45 15.67
C ASP A 18 5.96 -0.17 14.91
N LEU A 19 5.39 0.08 13.72
CA LEU A 19 5.66 1.26 12.91
C LEU A 19 4.67 2.38 13.21
N SER A 20 5.19 3.61 13.30
CA SER A 20 4.39 4.79 13.61
C SER A 20 3.53 5.29 12.45
N SER A 21 3.79 4.85 11.22
CA SER A 21 3.09 5.31 10.02
C SER A 21 3.19 4.31 8.86
N MET A 22 2.14 4.22 8.01
CA MET A 22 2.16 3.43 6.77
C MET A 22 2.98 4.10 5.65
N ARG A 23 3.31 5.39 5.77
CA ARG A 23 4.38 6.04 5.01
C ARG A 23 5.50 6.37 5.98
N PHE A 24 6.62 5.65 5.91
CA PHE A 24 7.70 5.78 6.90
C PHE A 24 9.05 6.07 6.24
N PRO A 25 9.78 7.11 6.68
CA PRO A 25 9.34 8.12 7.64
C PRO A 25 8.19 8.98 7.07
N LEU A 26 7.28 9.44 7.93
CA LEU A 26 6.13 10.24 7.50
C LEU A 26 6.55 11.61 6.95
N ASN A 27 7.59 12.18 7.56
CA ASN A 27 8.18 13.47 7.22
C ASN A 27 9.67 13.28 6.85
N PRO A 28 9.96 12.76 5.65
CA PRO A 28 11.33 12.54 5.20
C PRO A 28 12.06 13.87 4.99
N ILE A 29 13.36 13.87 5.26
CA ILE A 29 14.26 14.92 4.74
C ILE A 29 14.68 14.53 3.32
N ILE A 30 15.31 15.46 2.60
CA ILE A 30 15.79 15.21 1.24
C ILE A 30 16.67 13.95 1.18
N ASP A 31 16.56 13.20 0.07
CA ASP A 31 17.31 11.96 -0.19
C ASP A 31 17.16 10.86 0.88
N THR A 32 16.06 10.89 1.65
CA THR A 32 15.69 9.81 2.57
C THR A 32 14.83 8.78 1.84
N GLU A 33 15.15 7.49 2.01
CA GLU A 33 14.28 6.41 1.55
C GLU A 33 12.98 6.40 2.35
N ILE A 34 11.86 6.43 1.64
CA ILE A 34 10.51 6.36 2.19
C ILE A 34 9.94 5.00 1.82
N THR A 35 9.52 4.24 2.83
CA THR A 35 8.76 3.00 2.64
C THR A 35 7.27 3.29 2.75
N PHE A 36 6.52 2.82 1.76
CA PHE A 36 5.06 2.94 1.68
C PHE A 36 4.46 1.55 1.85
N TYR A 37 3.59 1.39 2.83
CA TYR A 37 2.94 0.14 3.19
C TYR A 37 1.48 0.16 2.78
N ILE A 38 0.94 -0.96 2.32
CA ILE A 38 -0.49 -1.15 2.09
C ILE A 38 -0.94 -2.40 2.85
N GLY A 39 -2.04 -2.27 3.59
CA GLY A 39 -2.65 -3.37 4.31
C GLY A 39 -3.78 -3.99 3.49
N ASN A 40 -4.01 -5.29 3.68
CA ASN A 40 -5.17 -5.99 3.14
C ASN A 40 -5.70 -6.98 4.18
N GLN A 41 -7.01 -6.99 4.39
CA GLN A 41 -7.66 -8.03 5.20
C GLN A 41 -7.55 -9.38 4.48
N ALA A 42 -6.88 -10.34 5.10
CA ALA A 42 -6.66 -11.68 4.56
C ALA A 42 -7.46 -12.77 5.28
N SER A 43 -8.07 -12.45 6.42
CA SER A 43 -8.96 -13.35 7.17
C SER A 43 -9.97 -12.58 8.04
N GLY A 44 -10.75 -13.30 8.84
CA GLY A 44 -11.74 -12.72 9.75
C GLY A 44 -13.07 -12.39 9.08
N VAL A 45 -13.87 -11.55 9.74
CA VAL A 45 -15.18 -11.11 9.24
C VAL A 45 -14.99 -9.88 8.33
N GLY A 46 -15.46 -9.97 7.09
CA GLY A 46 -15.36 -8.87 6.12
C GLY A 46 -15.18 -9.39 4.69
N ASN A 47 -14.81 -8.49 3.78
CA ASN A 47 -14.47 -8.85 2.40
C ASN A 47 -12.97 -9.10 2.25
N TYR A 48 -12.49 -10.14 2.94
CA TYR A 48 -11.09 -10.53 2.85
C TYR A 48 -10.77 -11.00 1.42
N GLY A 49 -9.58 -10.66 0.94
CA GLY A 49 -9.10 -11.10 -0.36
C GLY A 49 -7.69 -11.66 -0.25
N ASN A 50 -7.38 -12.66 -1.07
CA ASN A 50 -6.02 -13.18 -1.18
C ASN A 50 -5.18 -12.27 -2.09
N MET A 51 -4.64 -11.21 -1.51
CA MET A 51 -3.70 -10.32 -2.18
C MET A 51 -2.44 -11.08 -2.57
N ASN A 52 -2.09 -11.04 -3.86
CA ASN A 52 -0.95 -11.76 -4.44
C ASN A 52 0.16 -10.83 -4.96
N GLY A 53 -0.06 -9.51 -4.93
CA GLY A 53 0.91 -8.52 -5.39
C GLY A 53 0.26 -7.19 -5.76
N GLY A 54 0.89 -6.49 -6.69
CA GLY A 54 0.44 -5.20 -7.19
C GLY A 54 1.59 -4.28 -7.59
N ALA A 55 1.25 -3.01 -7.80
CA ALA A 55 2.22 -1.97 -8.10
C ALA A 55 1.95 -0.71 -7.27
N PHE A 56 3.04 -0.05 -6.89
CA PHE A 56 3.07 1.30 -6.35
C PHE A 56 3.33 2.26 -7.49
N HIS A 57 2.39 3.17 -7.72
CA HIS A 57 2.43 4.20 -8.76
C HIS A 57 2.75 5.54 -8.12
N TYR A 58 3.66 6.29 -8.70
CA TYR A 58 4.07 7.58 -8.18
C TYR A 58 4.31 8.57 -9.30
N TYR A 59 4.03 9.83 -9.02
CA TYR A 59 4.25 10.92 -9.96
C TYR A 59 5.59 11.59 -9.69
N GLN A 60 6.44 11.64 -10.70
CA GLN A 60 7.76 12.26 -10.61
C GLN A 60 8.15 12.90 -11.94
N ALA A 61 8.80 14.07 -11.87
CA ALA A 61 9.37 14.75 -13.03
C ALA A 61 8.37 15.00 -14.20
N GLY A 62 7.07 15.06 -13.91
CA GLY A 62 6.03 15.28 -14.91
C GLY A 62 5.40 14.01 -15.49
N GLU A 63 5.81 12.82 -15.04
CA GLU A 63 5.36 11.54 -15.56
C GLU A 63 4.91 10.61 -14.42
N TRP A 64 4.04 9.65 -14.75
CA TRP A 64 3.70 8.55 -13.85
C TRP A 64 4.69 7.40 -14.04
N GLU A 65 5.29 6.98 -12.93
CA GLU A 65 6.14 5.80 -12.85
C GLU A 65 5.49 4.75 -11.94
N GLN A 66 5.98 3.52 -12.03
CA GLN A 66 5.51 2.43 -11.17
C GLN A 66 6.62 1.44 -10.84
N GLN A 67 6.48 0.79 -9.70
CA GLN A 67 7.29 -0.37 -9.31
C GLN A 67 6.43 -1.38 -8.55
N ASN A 68 6.87 -2.64 -8.51
CA ASN A 68 6.12 -3.69 -7.84
C ASN A 68 6.09 -3.46 -6.31
N ILE A 69 5.02 -3.92 -5.68
CA ILE A 69 4.99 -4.09 -4.22
C ILE A 69 5.38 -5.51 -3.84
N SER A 70 6.05 -5.65 -2.71
CA SER A 70 6.49 -6.93 -2.15
C SER A 70 5.87 -7.16 -0.78
N TRP A 71 5.67 -8.42 -0.40
CA TRP A 71 5.21 -8.77 0.95
C TRP A 71 6.16 -8.20 2.01
N SER A 72 5.60 -7.74 3.14
CA SER A 72 6.36 -7.25 4.29
C SER A 72 6.17 -8.13 5.50
N GLU A 73 4.93 -8.25 5.99
CA GLU A 73 4.60 -8.98 7.21
C GLU A 73 3.08 -9.25 7.33
N ASP A 74 2.73 -10.17 8.22
CA ASP A 74 1.36 -10.50 8.59
C ASP A 74 1.12 -10.08 10.04
N ILE A 75 0.04 -9.33 10.32
CA ILE A 75 -0.33 -8.88 11.67
C ILE A 75 -1.82 -9.14 11.89
N GLY A 76 -2.13 -10.12 12.74
CA GLY A 76 -3.51 -10.54 12.97
C GLY A 76 -4.18 -11.01 11.68
N ASP A 77 -5.35 -10.45 11.36
CA ASP A 77 -6.12 -10.76 10.15
C ASP A 77 -5.63 -10.03 8.89
N TYR A 78 -4.52 -9.28 8.97
CA TYR A 78 -4.05 -8.40 7.90
C TYR A 78 -2.68 -8.82 7.37
N LYS A 79 -2.52 -8.70 6.05
CA LYS A 79 -1.22 -8.82 5.36
C LYS A 79 -0.79 -7.47 4.85
N TYR A 80 0.48 -7.13 5.07
CA TYR A 80 1.07 -5.87 4.67
C TYR A 80 2.09 -6.09 3.56
N TRP A 81 1.99 -5.23 2.55
CA TRP A 81 2.89 -5.19 1.41
C TRP A 81 3.52 -3.80 1.33
N LYS A 82 4.66 -3.68 0.66
CA LYS A 82 5.42 -2.43 0.63
C LYS A 82 6.11 -2.14 -0.68
N SER A 83 6.46 -0.87 -0.83
CA SER A 83 7.40 -0.36 -1.82
C SER A 83 8.27 0.72 -1.17
N ALA A 84 9.46 0.98 -1.72
CA ALA A 84 10.37 1.99 -1.18
C ALA A 84 10.90 2.90 -2.28
N LEU A 85 11.02 4.20 -2.01
CA LEU A 85 11.56 5.21 -2.93
C LEU A 85 12.42 6.23 -2.20
N THR A 86 13.51 6.65 -2.83
CA THR A 86 14.42 7.69 -2.30
C THR A 86 14.18 9.01 -3.02
N LEU A 87 12.98 9.58 -2.91
CA LEU A 87 12.55 10.76 -3.66
C LEU A 87 11.41 11.51 -2.97
N SER A 88 11.27 12.82 -3.27
CA SER A 88 10.11 13.61 -2.85
C SER A 88 8.92 13.38 -3.80
N THR A 89 8.20 12.28 -3.65
CA THR A 89 6.95 12.04 -4.40
C THR A 89 5.81 12.84 -3.77
N THR A 90 5.11 13.68 -4.54
CA THR A 90 3.96 14.44 -4.06
C THR A 90 2.64 13.71 -4.23
N MET A 91 2.56 12.75 -5.17
CA MET A 91 1.35 12.01 -5.48
C MET A 91 1.70 10.55 -5.75
N TYR A 92 0.91 9.64 -5.18
CA TYR A 92 1.07 8.20 -5.38
C TYR A 92 -0.24 7.45 -5.11
N TYR A 93 -0.33 6.22 -5.61
CA TYR A 93 -1.39 5.27 -5.28
C TYR A 93 -0.91 3.84 -5.47
N PHE A 94 -1.64 2.89 -4.90
CA PHE A 94 -1.42 1.46 -5.08
C PHE A 94 -2.44 0.87 -6.04
N SER A 95 -2.00 -0.08 -6.86
CA SER A 95 -2.86 -1.03 -7.54
C SER A 95 -2.62 -2.41 -6.92
N VAL A 96 -3.64 -2.96 -6.27
CA VAL A 96 -3.55 -4.24 -5.53
C VAL A 96 -4.13 -5.35 -6.38
N THR A 97 -3.36 -6.40 -6.63
CA THR A 97 -3.84 -7.58 -7.34
C THR A 97 -4.20 -8.70 -6.36
N TYR A 98 -5.20 -9.49 -6.77
CA TYR A 98 -5.74 -10.60 -6.00
C TYR A 98 -5.87 -11.82 -6.89
N ASP A 99 -5.78 -13.02 -6.30
CA ASP A 99 -6.14 -14.26 -7.00
C ASP A 99 -7.66 -14.51 -7.03
N ASP A 100 -8.40 -13.84 -6.14
CA ASP A 100 -9.82 -14.11 -5.85
C ASP A 100 -10.73 -12.87 -5.92
N HIS A 101 -10.17 -11.69 -6.20
CA HIS A 101 -10.88 -10.40 -6.28
C HIS A 101 -10.41 -9.56 -7.48
N ASN A 102 -11.16 -8.51 -7.79
CA ASN A 102 -10.73 -7.53 -8.79
C ASN A 102 -9.58 -6.69 -8.24
N THR A 103 -8.72 -6.23 -9.16
CA THR A 103 -7.69 -5.25 -8.84
C THR A 103 -8.32 -4.02 -8.20
N THR A 104 -7.80 -3.63 -7.04
CA THR A 104 -8.31 -2.51 -6.25
C THR A 104 -7.28 -1.40 -6.21
N TYR A 105 -7.72 -0.16 -6.42
CA TYR A 105 -6.85 1.02 -6.44
C TYR A 105 -7.02 1.80 -5.13
N VAL A 106 -5.91 2.11 -4.46
CA VAL A 106 -5.91 2.78 -3.15
C VAL A 106 -4.97 3.97 -3.21
N TYR A 107 -5.50 5.18 -3.05
CA TYR A 107 -4.69 6.39 -2.94
C TYR A 107 -4.42 6.71 -1.46
N GLY A 108 -3.29 7.36 -1.16
CA GLY A 108 -3.05 7.90 0.17
C GLY A 108 -3.82 9.19 0.38
N ASP A 109 -4.69 9.23 1.38
CA ASP A 109 -5.37 10.45 1.81
C ASP A 109 -4.75 10.96 3.13
N GLU A 110 -4.43 12.25 3.18
CA GLU A 110 -4.04 12.94 4.41
C GLU A 110 -5.30 13.63 4.96
N ASN A 111 -6.21 12.85 5.56
CA ASN A 111 -7.32 13.46 6.33
C ASN A 111 -6.78 14.31 7.48
#